data_AF-A0A3D1R6Z4-F1
#
_entry.id   AF-A0A3D1R6Z4-F1
#
_cell.length_a   1.000
_cell.length_b   1.000
_cell.length_c   1.000
_cell.angle_alpha   90.00
_cell.angle_beta   90.00
_cell.angle_gamma   90.00
#
_symmetry.space_group_name_H-M   'P 1'
#
loop_
_entity.id
_entity.type
_entity.pdbx_description
1 polymer ?
#
loop_
_entity_poly.entity_id
_entity_poly.type
_entity_poly.pdbx_seq_one_letter_code
_entity_poly.pdbx_strand_id
1 'polypeptide(L)'
;GGDILFVESTMMRAREEKLLLTGMLGDVMRESAQAALSYLRANVAKLGFKPDIFDGKVVHIHVPAGALPQDGPSAGGGVIVSP
;
A
#
# COMPACT_ATOMS: atom_id res chain seq x y z
N GLY A 1 -4.74 2.92 -22.71
CA GLY A 1 -3.47 2.17 -22.63
C GLY A 1 -3.16 1.96 -21.18
N GLY A 2 -2.72 0.77 -20.78
CA GLY A 2 -2.30 0.50 -19.41
C GLY A 2 -0.82 0.79 -19.29
N ASP A 3 -0.45 1.77 -18.46
CA ASP A 3 0.94 2.00 -18.09
C ASP A 3 1.34 1.02 -16.99
N ILE A 4 2.55 0.48 -17.07
CA ILE A 4 3.12 -0.33 -15.99
C ILE A 4 3.60 0.62 -14.91
N LEU A 5 2.98 0.54 -13.74
CA LEU A 5 3.39 1.31 -12.57
C LEU A 5 4.22 0.42 -11.64
N PHE A 6 5.41 0.87 -11.30
CA PHE A 6 6.22 0.22 -10.27
C PHE A 6 5.76 0.70 -8.89
N VAL A 7 5.55 -0.23 -7.97
CA VAL A 7 5.17 0.04 -6.59
C VAL A 7 6.19 -0.63 -5.69
N GLU A 8 6.75 0.12 -4.75
CA GLU A 8 7.69 -0.36 -3.75
C GLU A 8 7.02 -0.34 -2.37
N SER A 9 7.21 -1.40 -1.59
CA SER A 9 6.66 -1.48 -0.23
C SER A 9 7.70 -1.96 0.77
N THR A 10 7.73 -1.37 1.96
CA THR A 10 8.61 -1.79 3.06
C THR A 10 7.88 -1.69 4.39
N MET A 11 8.16 -2.66 5.27
CA MET A 11 7.67 -2.65 6.65
C MET A 11 8.84 -2.52 7.62
N MET A 12 8.74 -1.57 8.55
CA MET A 12 9.83 -1.25 9.48
C MET A 12 9.31 -1.05 10.90
N ARG A 13 10.15 -1.33 11.90
CA ARG A 13 9.81 -1.13 13.31
C ARG A 13 9.68 0.36 13.61
N ALA A 14 8.65 0.73 14.36
CA ALA A 14 8.37 2.11 14.75
C ALA A 14 7.73 2.17 16.14
N ARG A 15 7.63 3.39 16.68
CA ARG A 15 6.94 3.63 17.96
C ARG A 15 5.43 3.54 17.82
N GLU A 16 4.90 3.99 16.69
CA GLU A 16 3.49 4.03 16.37
C GLU A 16 3.25 3.36 15.03
N GLU A 17 2.10 2.71 14.90
CA GLU A 17 1.67 2.15 13.63
C GLU A 17 1.26 3.24 12.67
N LYS A 18 1.76 3.17 11.44
CA LYS A 18 1.38 4.16 10.41
C LYS A 18 1.48 3.56 9.02
N LEU A 19 0.61 4.04 8.13
CA LEU A 19 0.77 3.90 6.69
C LEU A 19 1.39 5.19 6.13
N LEU A 20 2.56 5.07 5.51
CA LEU A 20 3.22 6.15 4.79
C LEU A 20 3.05 5.94 3.30
N LEU A 21 2.58 6.97 2.59
CA LEU A 21 2.37 6.95 1.14
C LEU A 21 3.20 8.08 0.52
N THR A 22 4.07 7.76 -0.44
CA THR A 22 4.98 8.72 -1.08
C THR A 22 5.05 8.51 -2.58
N GLY A 23 5.40 9.56 -3.34
CA GLY A 23 5.44 9.48 -4.80
C GLY A 23 4.23 10.12 -5.51
N MET A 24 3.65 11.16 -4.90
CA MET A 24 2.55 11.94 -5.47
C MET A 24 1.31 11.12 -5.84
N LEU A 25 0.89 10.20 -4.96
CA LEU A 25 -0.36 9.46 -5.13
C LEU A 25 -1.54 10.43 -5.08
N GLY A 26 -2.45 10.31 -6.05
CA GLY A 26 -3.77 10.93 -6.01
C GLY A 26 -4.68 10.29 -4.96
N ASP A 27 -5.80 10.94 -4.65
CA ASP A 27 -6.67 10.54 -3.53
C ASP A 27 -7.23 9.12 -3.68
N VAL A 28 -7.61 8.73 -4.90
CA VAL A 28 -8.10 7.38 -5.21
C VAL A 28 -7.06 6.30 -4.89
N MET A 29 -5.78 6.53 -5.22
CA MET A 29 -4.72 5.59 -4.90
C MET A 29 -4.43 5.54 -3.40
N ARG A 30 -4.55 6.67 -2.70
CA ARG A 30 -4.40 6.70 -1.23
C ARG A 30 -5.49 5.90 -0.53
N GLU A 31 -6.73 6.06 -0.96
CA GLU A 31 -7.87 5.27 -0.46
C GLU A 31 -7.68 3.78 -0.77
N SER A 32 -7.25 3.46 -1.99
CA SER A 32 -6.96 2.08 -2.40
C SER A 32 -5.87 1.44 -1.52
N ALA A 33 -4.81 2.18 -1.19
CA ALA A 33 -3.75 1.69 -0.29
C ALA A 33 -4.25 1.47 1.15
N GLN A 34 -5.13 2.35 1.66
CA GLN A 34 -5.75 2.17 2.98
C GLN A 34 -6.69 0.96 3.01
N ALA A 35 -7.49 0.76 1.96
CA ALA A 35 -8.36 -0.40 1.83
C ALA A 35 -7.55 -1.71 1.78
N ALA A 36 -6.45 -1.73 1.02
CA ALA A 36 -5.55 -2.88 0.96
C ALA A 36 -4.96 -3.22 2.34
N LEU A 37 -4.45 -2.23 3.08
CA LEU A 37 -3.94 -2.45 4.44
C LEU A 37 -5.03 -2.96 5.39
N SER A 38 -6.24 -2.43 5.28
CA SER A 38 -7.39 -2.85 6.09
C SER A 38 -7.77 -4.31 5.80
N TYR A 39 -7.79 -4.70 4.52
CA TYR A 39 -8.02 -6.08 4.11
C TYR A 39 -6.94 -7.03 4.63
N LEU A 40 -5.66 -6.65 4.52
CA LEU A 40 -4.55 -7.44 5.03
C LEU A 40 -4.67 -7.65 6.54
N ARG A 41 -4.91 -6.58 7.32
CA ARG A 41 -5.14 -6.63 8.77
C ARG A 41 -6.29 -7.56 9.14
N ALA A 42 -7.41 -7.49 8.41
CA ALA A 42 -8.58 -8.33 8.67
C ALA A 42 -8.38 -9.81 8.31
N ASN A 43 -7.41 -10.14 7.46
CA ASN A 43 -7.21 -11.49 6.93
C ASN A 43 -5.83 -12.10 7.23
N VAL A 44 -4.99 -11.46 8.06
CA VAL A 44 -3.65 -11.93 8.44
C VAL A 44 -3.58 -13.43 8.78
N ALA A 45 -4.53 -13.92 9.58
CA ALA A 45 -4.57 -15.34 9.96
C ALA A 45 -4.86 -16.26 8.78
N LYS A 46 -5.73 -15.85 7.84
CA LYS A 46 -6.03 -16.60 6.61
C LYS A 46 -4.87 -16.58 5.63
N LEU A 47 -4.05 -15.54 5.68
CA LEU A 47 -2.84 -15.37 4.87
C LEU A 47 -1.62 -16.06 5.48
N GLY A 48 -1.74 -16.71 6.64
CA GLY A 48 -0.65 -17.42 7.31
C GLY A 48 0.29 -16.52 8.13
N PHE A 49 -0.07 -15.25 8.34
CA PHE A 49 0.69 -14.33 9.17
C PHE A 49 0.17 -14.28 10.61
N LYS A 50 1.05 -13.84 11.52
CA LYS A 50 0.64 -13.61 12.91
C LYS A 50 -0.31 -12.40 13.01
N PRO A 51 -1.31 -12.44 13.91
CA PRO A 51 -2.26 -11.34 14.08
C PRO A 51 -1.61 -9.98 14.41
N ASP A 52 -0.50 -10.02 15.15
CA ASP A 52 0.28 -8.88 15.64
C ASP A 52 1.37 -8.43 14.66
N ILE A 53 1.37 -8.93 13.41
CA ILE A 53 2.47 -8.65 12.46
C ILE A 53 2.62 -7.15 12.17
N PHE A 54 1.58 -6.34 12.35
CA PHE A 54 1.62 -4.90 12.12
C PHE A 54 1.92 -4.10 13.39
N ASP A 55 1.93 -4.73 14.57
CA ASP A 55 2.04 -4.05 15.86
C ASP A 55 3.40 -3.36 15.99
N GLY A 56 3.38 -2.05 16.26
CA GLY A 56 4.59 -1.25 16.37
C GLY A 56 5.41 -1.20 15.07
N LYS A 57 4.73 -1.26 13.91
CA LYS A 57 5.38 -1.15 12.60
C LYS A 57 4.73 -0.11 11.71
N VAL A 58 5.56 0.49 10.88
CA VAL A 58 5.13 1.36 9.78
C VAL A 58 5.20 0.57 8.49
N VAL A 59 4.15 0.67 7.69
CA VAL A 59 4.13 0.23 6.30
C VAL A 59 4.34 1.46 5.43
N HIS A 60 5.35 1.46 4.58
CA HIS A 60 5.64 2.53 3.65
C HIS A 60 5.49 2.02 2.23
N ILE A 61 4.63 2.70 1.46
CA ILE A 61 4.43 2.47 0.03
C ILE A 61 4.98 3.67 -0.73
N HIS A 62 5.87 3.40 -1.67
CA HIS A 62 6.42 4.38 -2.59
C HIS A 62 6.01 4.03 -4.01
N VAL A 63 5.52 5.02 -4.74
CA VAL A 63 5.19 4.91 -6.16
C VAL A 63 6.07 5.91 -6.90
N PRO A 64 7.17 5.49 -7.54
CA PRO A 64 8.04 6.41 -8.26
C PRO A 64 7.24 7.20 -9.28
N ALA A 65 7.53 8.50 -9.39
CA ALA A 65 6.90 9.38 -10.37
C ALA A 65 7.36 8.98 -11.78
N GLY A 66 6.68 8.00 -12.37
CA GLY A 66 6.95 7.46 -13.70
C GLY A 66 5.76 7.53 -14.66
N ALA A 67 4.60 8.00 -14.22
CA ALA A 67 3.44 8.25 -15.05
C ALA A 67 2.84 9.60 -14.66
N LEU A 68 2.34 10.35 -15.64
CA LEU A 68 1.57 11.59 -15.43
C LEU A 68 0.59 11.42 -14.24
N PRO A 69 0.27 12.48 -13.49
CA PRO A 69 -0.72 12.40 -12.42
C PRO A 69 -2.01 11.77 -12.97
N GLN A 70 -2.25 10.50 -12.64
CA GLN A 70 -3.41 9.76 -13.12
C GLN A 70 -4.59 10.12 -12.21
N ASP A 71 -5.29 11.20 -12.56
CA ASP A 71 -6.56 11.65 -11.99
C ASP A 71 -7.75 10.75 -12.40
N GLY A 72 -7.55 9.43 -12.48
CA GLY A 72 -8.53 8.52 -13.05
C GLY A 72 -8.77 7.27 -12.20
N PRO A 73 -10.04 6.86 -11.96
CA PRO A 73 -10.40 5.63 -11.24
C PRO A 73 -10.05 4.33 -12.01
N SER A 74 -9.18 4.42 -13.01
CA SER A 74 -8.90 3.40 -14.02
C SER A 74 -7.78 2.43 -13.63
N ALA A 75 -6.99 2.74 -12.60
CA ALA A 75 -5.99 1.84 -12.04
C ALA A 75 -6.63 0.87 -11.02
N GLY A 76 -7.68 0.17 -11.45
CA GLY A 76 -8.23 -0.98 -10.75
C GLY A 76 -7.28 -2.17 -10.87
N GLY A 77 -6.14 -2.11 -10.17
CA GLY A 77 -5.17 -3.19 -10.07
C GLY A 77 -4.64 -3.21 -8.66
N GLY A 78 -4.92 -4.29 -7.93
CA GLY A 78 -4.64 -4.40 -6.49
C GLY A 78 -3.22 -4.00 -6.12
N VAL A 79 -3.10 -3.33 -4.97
CA VAL A 79 -1.81 -3.05 -4.32
C VAL A 79 -1.16 -4.40 -3.96
N ILE A 80 -0.14 -4.79 -4.71
CA ILE A 80 0.70 -5.94 -4.37
C ILE A 80 1.69 -5.47 -3.31
N VAL A 81 1.49 -5.92 -2.08
CA VAL A 81 2.49 -5.79 -1.01
C VAL A 81 3.41 -7.00 -1.13
N SER A 82 4.68 -6.78 -1.52
CA SER A 82 5.68 -7.86 -1.47
C SER A 82 6.06 -8.14 -0.02
N PRO A 83 6.16 -9.43 0.37
CA PRO A 83 6.53 -9.86 1.73
C PRO A 83 8.00 -9.59 2.07
#